data_AF-A0A7C0XNJ3-F1
#
_entry.id   AF-A0A7C0XNJ3-F1
#
_cell.length_a   1.000
_cell.length_b   1.000
_cell.length_c   1.000
_cell.angle_alpha   90.00
_cell.angle_beta   90.00
_cell.angle_gamma   90.00
#
_symmetry.space_group_name_H-M   'P 1'
#
loop_
_entity.id
_entity.type
_entity.pdbx_description
1 polymer ?
#
loop_
_entity_poly.entity_id
_entity_poly.type
_entity_poly.pdbx_seq_one_letter_code
_entity_poly.pdbx_strand_id
1 'polypeptide(L)' 'MKFCPKCGSNNLNYLPWLGEIYECRDCGYRGALVVEDGEMAEALKDAVAGRGERQQNDK' A
#
# COMPACT_ATOMS: atom_id res chain seq x y z
N MET A 1 10.24 -1.41 -9.40
CA MET A 1 9.79 -2.27 -8.28
C MET A 1 8.40 -1.80 -7.91
N LYS A 2 7.45 -2.66 -7.50
CA LYS A 2 6.06 -2.22 -7.27
C LYS A 2 5.75 -2.14 -5.79
N PHE A 3 5.07 -1.08 -5.37
CA PHE A 3 4.74 -0.79 -3.99
C PHE A 3 3.23 -0.52 -3.83
N CYS A 4 2.71 -0.86 -2.66
CA CYS A 4 1.32 -0.66 -2.31
C CYS A 4 1.02 0.85 -2.17
N PRO A 5 0.00 1.38 -2.86
CA PRO A 5 -0.35 2.80 -2.75
C PRO A 5 -0.96 3.18 -1.39
N LYS A 6 -1.35 2.19 -0.58
CA LYS A 6 -1.97 2.40 0.73
C LYS A 6 -0.96 2.45 1.87
N CYS A 7 0.08 1.60 1.83
CA CYS A 7 1.04 1.46 2.93
C CYS A 7 2.52 1.54 2.53
N GLY A 8 2.83 1.69 1.24
CA GLY A 8 4.21 1.70 0.75
C GLY A 8 4.94 0.35 0.79
N SER A 9 4.28 -0.73 1.23
CA SER A 9 4.88 -2.07 1.22
C SER A 9 5.11 -2.60 -0.19
N ASN A 10 6.22 -3.31 -0.41
CA ASN A 10 6.48 -4.06 -1.64
C ASN A 10 5.94 -5.51 -1.61
N ASN A 11 5.24 -5.90 -0.53
CA ASN A 11 4.65 -7.24 -0.36
C ASN A 11 3.33 -7.37 -1.15
N LEU A 12 3.45 -7.26 -2.48
CA LEU A 12 2.35 -7.34 -3.44
C LEU A 12 2.31 -8.73 -4.10
N ASN A 13 1.12 -9.32 -4.13
CA ASN A 13 0.80 -10.51 -4.90
C ASN A 13 0.13 -10.10 -6.21
N TYR A 14 0.67 -10.55 -7.35
CA TYR A 14 0.08 -10.27 -8.67
C TYR A 14 -0.97 -11.31 -9.01
N LEU A 15 -2.17 -10.87 -9.41
CA LEU A 15 -3.34 -11.71 -9.69
C LEU A 15 -3.75 -11.58 -11.17
N PRO A 16 -2.96 -12.13 -12.12
CA PRO A 16 -3.16 -11.91 -13.56
C PRO A 16 -4.51 -12.41 -14.10
N TRP A 17 -5.08 -13.44 -13.47
CA TRP A 17 -6.39 -13.99 -13.84
C TRP A 17 -7.56 -13.02 -13.55
N LEU A 18 -7.31 -11.94 -12.79
CA LEU A 18 -8.27 -10.87 -12.51
C LEU A 18 -7.96 -9.59 -13.30
N GLY A 19 -7.05 -9.67 -14.28
CA GLY A 19 -6.44 -8.51 -14.93
C GLY A 19 -5.15 -8.07 -14.24
N GLU A 20 -4.74 -6.82 -14.48
CA GLU A 20 -3.51 -6.28 -13.87
C GLU A 20 -3.70 -5.90 -12.38
N ILE A 21 -4.25 -6.81 -11.57
CA ILE A 21 -4.58 -6.58 -10.17
C ILE A 21 -3.45 -7.02 -9.24
N TYR A 22 -3.21 -6.21 -8.21
CA TYR A 22 -2.26 -6.48 -7.14
C TYR A 22 -2.97 -6.53 -5.79
N GLU A 23 -2.56 -7.45 -4.93
CA GLU A 23 -3.03 -7.59 -3.57
C GLU A 23 -1.87 -7.40 -2.58
N CYS A 24 -1.98 -6.43 -1.67
CA CYS A 24 -1.00 -6.21 -0.61
C CYS A 24 -1.29 -7.09 0.60
N ARG A 25 -0.33 -7.95 0.94
CA ARG A 25 -0.48 -8.89 2.07
C ARG A 25 -0.36 -8.23 3.45
N ASP A 26 0.14 -7.00 3.52
CA ASP A 26 0.34 -6.30 4.79
C ASP A 26 -0.86 -5.45 5.20
N CYS A 27 -1.60 -4.86 4.25
CA CYS A 27 -2.69 -3.92 4.56
C CYS A 27 -4.03 -4.24 3.86
N GLY A 28 -4.08 -5.32 3.09
CA GLY A 28 -5.28 -5.80 2.39
C GLY A 28 -5.71 -4.98 1.18
N TYR A 29 -4.88 -4.03 0.71
CA TYR A 29 -5.16 -3.32 -0.54
C TYR A 29 -5.29 -4.30 -1.71
N ARG A 30 -6.32 -4.14 -2.55
CA ARG A 30 -6.53 -4.94 -3.75
C ARG A 30 -7.01 -4.05 -4.91
N GLY A 31 -6.20 -3.92 -5.96
CA GLY A 31 -6.52 -3.05 -7.09
C GLY A 31 -5.41 -2.98 -8.14
N ALA A 32 -5.66 -2.26 -9.23
CA ALA A 32 -4.71 -2.12 -10.34
C ALA A 32 -3.62 -1.06 -10.09
N LEU A 33 -3.90 -0.08 -9.22
CA LEU A 33 -2.95 1.00 -8.93
C LEU A 33 -1.78 0.48 -8.09
N VAL A 34 -0.56 0.80 -8.50
CA VAL A 34 0.69 0.53 -7.79
C VAL A 34 1.60 1.75 -7.88
N VAL A 35 2.50 1.89 -6.92
CA VAL A 35 3.57 2.89 -6.95
C VAL A 35 4.82 2.21 -7.49
N GLU A 36 5.48 2.82 -8.47
CA GLU A 36 6.71 2.25 -9.05
C GLU A 36 7.99 2.98 -8.61
N ASP A 37 7.82 4.14 -7.97
CA ASP A 37 8.87 4.98 -7.41
C ASP A 37 9.12 4.65 -5.94
N GLY A 38 10.36 4.35 -5.60
CA GLY A 38 10.77 4.02 -4.23
C GLY A 38 10.67 5.21 -3.28
N GLU A 39 10.92 6.43 -3.75
CA GLU A 39 10.87 7.63 -2.90
C GLU A 39 9.43 7.89 -2.42
N MET A 40 8.46 7.81 -3.34
CA MET A 40 7.04 7.88 -3.00
C MET A 40 6.60 6.76 -2.07
N ALA A 41 7.16 5.55 -2.20
CA ALA A 41 6.83 4.43 -1.35
C ALA A 41 7.30 4.63 0.10
N GLU A 42 8.50 5.21 0.31
CA GLU A 42 8.98 5.57 1.65
C GLU A 42 8.12 6.67 2.28
N ALA A 43 7.78 7.72 1.52
CA ALA A 43 6.90 8.78 2.00
C ALA A 43 5.50 8.25 2.44
N LEU A 44 4.98 7.22 1.75
CA LEU A 44 3.75 6.54 2.15
C LEU A 44 3.89 5.77 3.47
N LYS A 45 5.03 5.11 3.72
CA LYS A 45 5.29 4.40 4.99
C LYS A 45 5.28 5.39 6.15
N ASP A 46 5.97 6.52 6.01
CA ASP A 46 6.04 7.57 7.03
C ASP A 46 4.65 8.18 7.28
N ALA A 47 3.91 8.47 6.22
CA ALA A 47 2.56 9.03 6.32
C ALA A 47 1.59 8.07 7.03
N VAL A 48 1.76 6.76 6.88
CA VAL A 48 0.92 5.75 7.52
C VAL A 48 1.31 5.55 8.97
N ALA A 49 2.61 5.56 9.30
CA ALA A 49 3.08 5.56 10.68
C ALA A 49 2.47 6.71 11.48
N GLY A 50 2.41 7.92 10.91
CA GLY A 50 1.76 9.08 11.53
C GLY A 50 0.23 9.12 11.47
N ARG A 51 -0.44 8.18 10.78
CA ARG A 51 -1.92 8.05 10.74
C ARG A 51 -2.48 7.07 11.78
N GLY A 52 -1.66 6.15 12.30
CA GLY A 52 -2.06 5.23 13.37
C GLY A 52 -2.47 5.92 14.67
N GLU A 53 -1.95 7.14 14.89
CA GLU A 53 -2.21 7.94 16.08
C GLU A 53 -3.53 8.74 15.99
N ARG A 54 -3.99 9.09 14.79
CA ARG A 54 -5.23 9.88 14.60
C ARG A 54 -6.51 9.05 14.68
N GLN A 55 -6.49 7.77 14.33
CA GLN A 55 -7.71 6.94 14.29
C GLN A 55 -8.13 6.36 15.65
N GLN A 56 -7.32 6.49 16.71
CA GLN A 56 -7.67 6.00 18.05
C GLN A 56 -8.41 7.02 18.91
N ASN A 57 -8.52 8.28 18.46
CA ASN A 57 -9.08 9.37 19.25
C ASN A 57 -10.50 9.81 18.81
N ASP A 58 -11.12 9.04 17.90
CA ASP A 58 -12.48 9.29 17.36
C ASP A 58 -13.53 8.28 17.89
N LYS A 59 -13.37 7.78 19.12
CA LYS A 59 -14.37 6.93 19.78
C LYS A 59 -14.74 7.43 21.17
#